data_AF-A0A954F331-F1
#
_entry.id   AF-A0A954F331-F1
#
_cell.length_a   1.000
_cell.length_b   1.000
_cell.length_c   1.000
_cell.angle_alpha   90.00
_cell.angle_beta   90.00
_cell.angle_gamma   90.00
#
_symmetry.space_group_name_H-M   'P 1'
#
loop_
_entity.id
_entity.type
_entity.pdbx_description
1 polymer ?
#
loop_
_entity_poly.entity_id
_entity_poly.type
_entity_poly.pdbx_seq_one_letter_code
_entity_poly.pdbx_strand_id
1 'polypeptide(L)'
;MNEAPRQHKKLRTRKLIDKSLQLKLVGAFIAVGCVATLFQVILLNQSMLNLSADLGPEGDALLSATPSILTRGILVTLGLLVPALTLVGILTTHRIAGPAYRMRCYFQEIAKSGNVTYKCRIRKHDELQGMCDLVNRAVERVQADAQPANPAREAAQQSDPLEEAPAVRPSKPRAPEPQKEDWQA
;
A
#
# COMPACT_ATOMS: atom_id res chain seq x y z
N MET A 1 -5.63 49.54 0.13
CA MET A 1 -4.91 48.66 -0.83
C MET A 1 -4.26 47.54 -0.03
N ASN A 2 -4.88 46.37 0.02
CA ASN A 2 -4.37 45.21 0.75
C ASN A 2 -3.76 44.24 -0.28
N GLU A 3 -2.44 44.03 -0.19
CA GLU A 3 -1.74 43.11 -1.08
C GLU A 3 -2.13 41.66 -0.75
N ALA A 4 -2.59 40.92 -1.76
CA ALA A 4 -2.89 39.51 -1.64
C ALA A 4 -1.59 38.68 -1.46
N PRO A 5 -1.57 37.64 -0.61
CA PRO A 5 -0.38 36.82 -0.42
C PRO A 5 -0.08 36.00 -1.67
N ARG A 6 1.15 36.16 -2.19
CA ARG A 6 1.69 35.42 -3.34
C ARG A 6 1.80 33.94 -2.97
N GLN A 7 0.99 33.08 -3.61
CA GLN A 7 1.08 31.64 -3.42
C GLN A 7 2.42 31.12 -3.95
N HIS A 8 3.23 30.57 -3.05
CA HIS A 8 4.45 29.86 -3.43
C HIS A 8 4.09 28.57 -4.20
N LYS A 9 4.33 28.60 -5.51
CA LYS A 9 4.19 27.45 -6.42
C LYS A 9 5.26 26.40 -6.03
N LYS A 10 4.93 25.47 -5.13
CA LYS A 10 5.81 24.34 -4.79
C LYS A 10 6.06 23.49 -6.04
N LEU A 11 7.27 23.58 -6.59
CA LEU A 11 7.73 22.77 -7.71
C LEU A 11 7.75 21.29 -7.29
N ARG A 12 7.09 20.44 -8.08
CA ARG A 12 6.95 18.99 -7.87
C ARG A 12 8.31 18.30 -7.94
N THR A 13 9.05 18.27 -6.83
CA THR A 13 10.43 17.76 -6.74
C THR A 13 10.53 16.34 -6.17
N ARG A 14 9.43 15.74 -5.70
CA ARG A 14 9.42 14.33 -5.28
C ARG A 14 9.27 13.41 -6.49
N LYS A 15 10.41 12.95 -7.02
CA LYS A 15 10.47 11.93 -8.09
C LYS A 15 10.03 10.52 -7.64
N LEU A 16 9.95 10.24 -6.33
CA LEU A 16 9.44 8.98 -5.79
C LEU A 16 8.14 9.24 -5.02
N ILE A 17 7.02 8.85 -5.62
CA ILE A 17 5.66 9.01 -5.05
C ILE A 17 5.28 7.76 -4.23
N ASP A 18 5.64 6.57 -4.73
CA ASP A 18 5.51 5.28 -4.02
C ASP A 18 6.79 4.45 -4.15
N LYS A 19 7.70 4.60 -3.18
CA LYS A 19 9.04 3.99 -3.21
C LYS A 19 8.98 2.47 -3.30
N SER A 20 8.01 1.82 -2.68
CA SER A 20 7.92 0.35 -2.63
C SER A 20 7.65 -0.27 -3.99
N LEU A 21 6.70 0.28 -4.76
CA LEU A 21 6.34 -0.21 -6.07
C LEU A 21 7.47 0.06 -7.07
N GLN A 22 7.97 1.29 -7.08
CA GLN A 22 8.99 1.72 -8.02
C GLN A 22 10.30 0.94 -7.82
N LEU A 23 10.73 0.74 -6.57
CA LEU A 23 11.99 0.05 -6.28
C LEU A 23 11.91 -1.45 -6.59
N LYS A 24 10.76 -2.10 -6.33
CA LYS A 24 10.56 -3.51 -6.71
C LYS A 24 10.58 -3.70 -8.22
N LEU A 25 9.92 -2.82 -8.97
CA LEU A 25 9.85 -2.90 -10.42
C LEU A 25 11.22 -2.62 -11.06
N VAL A 26 11.86 -1.52 -10.65
CA VAL A 26 13.21 -1.17 -11.12
C VAL A 26 14.21 -2.26 -10.73
N GLY A 27 14.14 -2.78 -9.50
CA GLY A 27 14.99 -3.88 -9.04
C GLY A 27 14.81 -5.15 -9.86
N ALA A 28 13.57 -5.53 -10.22
CA ALA A 28 13.31 -6.68 -11.08
C ALA A 28 13.92 -6.51 -12.48
N PHE A 29 13.75 -5.33 -13.11
CA PHE A 29 14.34 -5.05 -14.41
C PHE A 29 15.88 -5.03 -14.37
N ILE A 30 16.47 -4.42 -13.34
CA ILE A 30 17.92 -4.43 -13.15
C ILE A 30 18.42 -5.86 -12.96
N ALA A 31 17.74 -6.68 -12.14
CA ALA A 31 18.15 -8.06 -11.91
C ALA A 31 18.15 -8.89 -13.20
N VAL A 32 17.10 -8.79 -14.02
CA VAL A 32 17.04 -9.45 -15.34
C VAL A 32 18.16 -8.95 -16.24
N GLY A 33 18.39 -7.64 -16.28
CA GLY A 33 19.49 -7.05 -17.04
C GLY A 33 20.86 -7.58 -16.62
N CYS A 34 21.14 -7.61 -15.31
CA CYS A 34 22.39 -8.16 -14.78
C CYS A 34 22.58 -9.63 -15.13
N VAL A 35 21.55 -10.46 -14.98
CA VAL A 35 21.61 -11.88 -15.36
C VAL A 35 21.89 -12.03 -16.85
N ALA A 36 21.23 -11.24 -17.69
CA ALA A 36 21.44 -11.28 -19.14
C ALA A 36 22.84 -10.82 -19.55
N THR A 37 23.36 -9.75 -18.93
CA THR A 37 24.72 -9.26 -19.17
C THR A 37 25.76 -10.29 -18.73
N LEU A 38 25.59 -10.89 -17.55
CA LEU A 38 26.49 -11.95 -17.08
C LEU A 38 26.47 -13.16 -18.01
N PHE A 39 25.28 -13.58 -18.44
CA PHE A 39 25.13 -14.66 -19.40
C PHE A 39 25.81 -14.35 -20.74
N GLN A 40 25.66 -13.12 -21.25
CA GLN A 40 26.34 -12.66 -22.46
C GLN A 40 27.86 -12.69 -22.32
N VAL A 41 28.41 -12.25 -21.17
CA VAL A 41 29.86 -12.30 -20.90
C VAL A 41 30.36 -13.75 -20.90
N ILE A 42 29.61 -14.67 -20.28
CA ILE A 42 29.96 -16.10 -20.26
C ILE A 42 29.96 -16.69 -21.68
N LEU A 43 28.92 -16.41 -22.46
CA LEU A 43 28.82 -16.89 -23.86
C LEU A 43 29.96 -16.34 -24.72
N LEU A 44 30.30 -15.06 -24.57
CA LEU A 44 31.40 -14.44 -25.30
C LEU A 44 32.74 -15.07 -24.89
N ASN A 45 32.97 -15.27 -23.59
CA ASN A 45 34.19 -15.90 -23.09
C ASN A 45 34.36 -17.32 -23.62
N GLN A 46 33.29 -18.13 -23.59
CA GLN A 46 33.30 -19.49 -24.17
C GLN A 46 33.57 -19.47 -25.67
N SER A 47 33.00 -18.51 -26.39
CA SER A 47 33.20 -18.39 -27.84
C SER A 47 34.65 -18.01 -28.20
N MET A 48 35.27 -17.14 -27.38
CA MET A 48 36.68 -16.76 -27.53
C MET A 48 37.64 -17.90 -27.19
N LEU A 49 37.35 -18.68 -26.15
CA LEU A 49 38.13 -19.89 -25.81
C LEU A 49 38.06 -20.92 -26.94
N ASN A 50 36.87 -21.17 -27.50
CA ASN A 50 36.71 -22.10 -28.62
C ASN A 50 37.48 -21.63 -29.86
N LEU A 51 37.43 -20.33 -30.17
CA LEU A 51 38.15 -19.77 -31.31
C LEU A 51 39.68 -19.82 -31.11
N SER A 52 40.15 -19.58 -29.89
CA SER A 52 41.58 -19.69 -29.56
C SER A 52 42.12 -21.12 -29.63
N ALA A 53 41.25 -22.12 -29.41
CA ALA A 53 41.62 -23.53 -29.55
C ALA A 53 41.71 -23.98 -31.02
N ASP A 54 40.94 -23.34 -31.91
CA ASP A 54 40.82 -23.70 -33.33
C ASP A 54 41.79 -22.91 -34.24
N LEU A 55 42.21 -21.72 -33.79
CA LEU A 55 43.13 -20.86 -34.53
C LEU A 55 44.58 -21.10 -34.10
N GLY A 56 45.39 -21.63 -35.02
CA GLY A 56 46.85 -21.48 -34.97
C GLY A 56 47.27 -20.00 -35.07
N PRO A 57 48.58 -19.68 -35.03
CA PRO A 57 49.12 -18.32 -34.85
C PRO A 57 48.73 -17.24 -35.89
N GLU A 58 47.98 -17.57 -36.93
CA GLU A 58 47.60 -16.66 -38.01
C GLU A 58 46.29 -15.92 -37.70
N GLY A 59 46.40 -14.62 -37.39
CA GLY A 59 45.29 -13.77 -36.93
C GLY A 59 44.22 -13.41 -37.97
N ASP A 60 44.38 -13.81 -39.23
CA ASP A 60 43.45 -13.43 -40.32
C ASP A 60 42.07 -14.11 -40.21
N ALA A 61 42.02 -15.31 -39.64
CA ALA A 61 40.76 -16.01 -39.39
C ALA A 61 39.97 -15.41 -38.20
N LEU A 62 40.63 -14.65 -37.32
CA LEU A 62 39.98 -13.96 -36.20
C LEU A 62 39.08 -12.81 -36.69
N LEU A 63 39.57 -12.05 -37.69
CA LEU A 63 38.86 -10.90 -38.26
C LEU A 63 37.57 -11.29 -39.00
N SER A 64 37.54 -12.47 -39.63
CA SER A 64 36.36 -12.97 -40.34
C SER A 64 35.36 -13.71 -39.45
N ALA A 65 35.83 -14.38 -38.37
CA ALA A 65 34.97 -15.11 -37.43
C ALA A 65 34.32 -14.22 -36.36
N THR A 66 34.93 -13.09 -36.00
CA THR A 66 34.43 -12.20 -34.93
C THR A 66 33.00 -11.69 -35.16
N PRO A 67 32.61 -11.21 -36.36
CA PRO A 67 31.25 -10.70 -36.60
C PRO A 67 30.16 -11.77 -36.43
N SER A 68 30.42 -13.01 -36.86
CA SER A 68 29.44 -14.10 -36.79
C SER A 68 29.21 -14.57 -35.35
N ILE A 69 30.28 -14.64 -34.55
CA ILE A 69 30.23 -14.95 -33.12
C ILE A 69 29.45 -13.88 -32.35
N LEU A 70 29.74 -12.60 -32.59
CA LEU A 70 29.04 -11.49 -31.96
C LEU A 70 27.55 -11.48 -32.33
N THR A 71 27.23 -11.63 -33.62
CA THR A 71 25.85 -11.63 -34.11
C THR A 71 25.06 -12.80 -33.52
N ARG A 72 25.63 -14.01 -33.49
CA ARG A 72 24.99 -15.18 -32.88
C ARG A 72 24.76 -14.99 -31.38
N GLY A 73 25.76 -14.48 -30.65
CA GLY A 73 25.63 -14.20 -29.22
C GLY A 73 24.53 -13.18 -28.93
N ILE A 74 24.49 -12.08 -29.70
CA ILE A 74 23.43 -11.06 -29.59
C ILE A 74 22.06 -11.66 -29.89
N LEU A 75 21.92 -12.45 -30.95
CA LEU A 75 20.64 -13.07 -31.32
C LEU A 75 20.13 -14.05 -30.25
N VAL A 76 21.01 -14.88 -29.68
CA VAL A 76 20.67 -15.80 -28.59
C VAL A 76 20.23 -15.02 -27.35
N THR A 77 21.00 -14.01 -26.96
CA THR A 77 20.67 -13.21 -25.78
C THR A 77 19.41 -12.39 -25.99
N LEU A 78 19.19 -11.81 -27.17
CA LEU A 78 17.95 -11.11 -27.48
C LEU A 78 16.76 -12.08 -27.46
N GLY A 79 16.91 -13.26 -28.04
CA GLY A 79 15.91 -14.33 -28.04
C GLY A 79 15.52 -14.81 -26.64
N LEU A 80 16.43 -14.73 -25.66
CA LEU A 80 16.14 -15.06 -24.26
C LEU A 80 15.66 -13.85 -23.45
N LEU A 81 16.24 -12.68 -23.67
CA LEU A 81 16.01 -11.47 -22.88
C LEU A 81 14.63 -10.88 -23.14
N VAL A 82 14.20 -10.82 -24.40
CA VAL A 82 12.87 -10.29 -24.77
C VAL A 82 11.76 -11.05 -24.05
N PRO A 83 11.64 -12.39 -24.16
CA PRO A 83 10.58 -13.11 -23.46
C PRO A 83 10.71 -13.03 -21.94
N ALA A 84 11.93 -13.01 -21.38
CA ALA A 84 12.13 -12.81 -19.95
C ALA A 84 11.59 -11.45 -19.46
N LEU A 85 11.91 -10.37 -20.19
CA LEU A 85 11.39 -9.02 -19.90
C LEU A 85 9.88 -8.94 -20.08
N THR A 86 9.33 -9.55 -21.13
CA THR A 86 7.88 -9.62 -21.35
C THR A 86 7.19 -10.34 -20.19
N LEU A 87 7.72 -11.47 -19.75
CA LEU A 87 7.14 -12.23 -18.64
C LEU A 87 7.16 -11.43 -17.34
N VAL A 88 8.31 -10.81 -17.00
CA VAL A 88 8.43 -9.95 -15.81
C VAL A 88 7.49 -8.75 -15.89
N GLY A 89 7.36 -8.14 -17.08
CA GLY A 89 6.43 -7.03 -17.34
C GLY A 89 4.97 -7.43 -17.12
N ILE A 90 4.55 -8.59 -17.65
CA ILE A 90 3.20 -9.13 -17.49
C ILE A 90 2.92 -9.44 -16.02
N LEU A 91 3.82 -10.19 -15.36
CA LEU A 91 3.67 -10.56 -13.96
C LEU A 91 3.56 -9.33 -13.06
N THR A 92 4.38 -8.31 -13.29
CA THR A 92 4.30 -7.07 -12.52
C THR A 92 2.99 -6.33 -12.80
N THR A 93 2.57 -6.26 -14.06
CA THR A 93 1.31 -5.60 -14.46
C THR A 93 0.12 -6.23 -13.76
N HIS A 94 0.06 -7.57 -13.66
CA HIS A 94 -1.03 -8.25 -12.95
C HIS A 94 -1.11 -7.89 -11.46
N ARG A 95 0.04 -7.68 -10.81
CA ARG A 95 0.08 -7.26 -9.39
C ARG A 95 -0.46 -5.85 -9.17
N ILE A 96 -0.55 -5.03 -10.21
CA ILE A 96 -1.09 -3.66 -10.15
C ILE A 96 -2.53 -3.64 -10.66
N ALA A 97 -2.79 -4.27 -11.81
CA ALA A 97 -4.07 -4.22 -12.51
C ALA A 97 -5.21 -4.87 -11.71
N GLY A 98 -4.97 -6.00 -11.03
CA GLY A 98 -5.99 -6.67 -10.22
C GLY A 98 -6.50 -5.79 -9.07
N PRO A 99 -5.60 -5.27 -8.21
CA PRO A 99 -5.95 -4.33 -7.16
C PRO A 99 -6.61 -3.05 -7.67
N ALA A 100 -6.12 -2.49 -8.78
CA ALA A 100 -6.69 -1.29 -9.40
C ALA A 100 -8.13 -1.54 -9.87
N TYR A 101 -8.40 -2.70 -10.47
CA TYR A 101 -9.73 -3.09 -10.90
C TYR A 101 -10.70 -3.21 -9.71
N ARG A 102 -10.30 -3.88 -8.62
CA ARG A 102 -11.13 -3.96 -7.41
C ARG A 102 -11.48 -2.60 -6.84
N MET A 103 -10.50 -1.69 -6.81
CA MET A 103 -10.74 -0.34 -6.31
C MET A 103 -11.67 0.46 -7.24
N ARG A 104 -11.56 0.27 -8.56
CA ARG A 104 -12.49 0.85 -9.53
C ARG A 104 -13.92 0.36 -9.28
N CYS A 105 -14.12 -0.94 -9.04
CA CYS A 105 -15.44 -1.48 -8.70
C CYS A 105 -15.98 -0.88 -7.41
N TYR A 106 -15.13 -0.71 -6.39
CA TYR A 106 -15.51 -0.06 -5.14
C TYR A 106 -16.02 1.38 -5.38
N PHE A 107 -15.28 2.19 -6.13
CA PHE A 107 -15.70 3.55 -6.46
C PHE A 107 -16.98 3.59 -7.29
N GLN A 108 -17.15 2.64 -8.22
CA GLN A 108 -18.38 2.54 -9.00
C GLN A 108 -19.59 2.22 -8.12
N GLU A 109 -19.44 1.38 -7.11
CA GLU A 109 -20.55 1.12 -6.18
C GLU A 109 -20.90 2.36 -5.37
N ILE A 110 -19.90 3.04 -4.82
CA ILE A 110 -20.12 4.30 -4.09
C ILE A 110 -20.84 5.31 -4.97
N ALA A 111 -20.39 5.47 -6.22
CA ALA A 111 -20.98 6.44 -7.15
C ALA A 111 -22.42 6.10 -7.55
N LYS A 112 -22.78 4.82 -7.62
CA LYS A 112 -24.13 4.38 -8.01
C LYS A 112 -25.12 4.40 -6.86
N SER A 113 -24.72 3.81 -5.73
CA SER A 113 -25.63 3.53 -4.63
C SER A 113 -25.55 4.59 -3.52
N GLY A 114 -24.49 5.40 -3.50
CA GLY A 114 -24.12 6.22 -2.32
C GLY A 114 -23.77 5.36 -1.10
N ASN A 115 -23.77 4.04 -1.23
CA ASN A 115 -23.70 3.12 -0.13
C ASN A 115 -22.24 2.80 0.18
N VAL A 116 -21.78 3.32 1.31
CA VAL A 116 -20.42 3.20 1.82
C VAL A 116 -20.34 2.27 3.04
N THR A 117 -21.31 1.37 3.19
CA THR A 117 -21.41 0.43 4.33
C THR A 117 -20.20 -0.50 4.43
N TYR A 118 -19.53 -0.79 3.32
CA TYR A 118 -18.37 -1.68 3.30
C TYR A 118 -17.08 -0.94 2.92
N LYS A 119 -15.96 -1.44 3.46
CA LYS A 119 -14.62 -0.87 3.22
C LYS A 119 -14.00 -1.47 1.97
N CYS A 120 -13.26 -0.66 1.22
CA CYS A 120 -12.32 -1.15 0.22
C CYS A 120 -11.36 -2.15 0.89
N ARG A 121 -11.19 -3.35 0.31
CA ARG A 121 -10.20 -4.34 0.76
C ARG A 121 -9.46 -4.94 -0.44
N ILE A 122 -8.14 -4.85 -0.40
CA ILE A 122 -7.22 -5.47 -1.35
C ILE A 122 -6.28 -6.42 -0.58
N ARG A 123 -5.50 -7.29 -1.25
CA ARG A 123 -4.68 -8.28 -0.54
C ARG A 123 -3.50 -7.59 0.13
N LYS A 124 -3.04 -8.14 1.26
CA LYS A 124 -1.99 -7.57 2.13
C LYS A 124 -0.68 -7.22 1.41
N HIS A 125 -0.35 -7.92 0.32
CA HIS A 125 0.88 -7.74 -0.44
C HIS A 125 0.68 -7.03 -1.78
N ASP A 126 -0.50 -6.42 -1.99
CA ASP A 126 -0.78 -5.61 -3.16
C ASP A 126 -0.28 -4.18 -2.96
N GLU A 127 0.21 -3.57 -4.03
CA GLU A 127 0.91 -2.28 -3.97
C GLU A 127 -0.03 -1.08 -3.73
N LEU A 128 -1.34 -1.27 -3.95
CA LEU A 128 -2.37 -0.23 -3.79
C LEU A 128 -3.02 -0.22 -2.38
N GLN A 129 -2.48 -0.98 -1.44
CA GLN A 129 -3.02 -1.08 -0.07
C GLN A 129 -3.11 0.30 0.60
N GLY A 130 -2.05 1.12 0.51
CA GLY A 130 -2.02 2.46 1.12
C GLY A 130 -3.10 3.40 0.56
N MET A 131 -3.41 3.29 -0.74
CA MET A 131 -4.49 4.07 -1.35
C MET A 131 -5.86 3.60 -0.87
N CYS A 132 -6.07 2.28 -0.78
CA CYS A 132 -7.31 1.71 -0.25
C CYS A 132 -7.55 2.14 1.21
N ASP A 133 -6.50 2.17 2.04
CA ASP A 133 -6.58 2.65 3.42
C ASP A 133 -6.92 4.14 3.50
N LEU A 134 -6.34 4.98 2.62
CA LEU A 134 -6.66 6.40 2.54
C LEU A 134 -8.11 6.65 2.14
N VAL A 135 -8.60 5.90 1.14
CA VAL A 135 -10.00 5.97 0.70
C VAL A 135 -10.94 5.59 1.82
N ASN A 136 -10.67 4.49 2.53
CA ASN A 136 -11.50 4.07 3.66
C ASN A 136 -11.58 5.14 4.75
N ARG A 137 -10.45 5.77 5.11
CA ARG A 137 -10.44 6.88 6.08
C ARG A 137 -11.20 8.10 5.59
N ALA A 138 -11.11 8.42 4.30
CA ALA A 138 -11.83 9.55 3.71
C ALA A 138 -13.35 9.32 3.78
N VAL A 139 -13.79 8.11 3.42
CA VAL A 139 -15.20 7.69 3.51
C VAL A 139 -15.70 7.72 4.95
N GLU A 140 -14.92 7.21 5.91
CA GLU A 140 -15.26 7.24 7.34
C GLU A 140 -15.46 8.67 7.85
N ARG A 141 -14.61 9.62 7.46
CA ARG A 141 -14.77 11.04 7.82
C ARG A 141 -16.06 11.63 7.25
N VAL A 142 -16.33 11.41 5.97
CA VAL A 142 -17.55 11.93 5.33
C VAL A 142 -18.80 11.35 5.99
N GLN A 143 -18.79 10.08 6.39
CA GLN A 143 -19.91 9.49 7.13
C GLN A 143 -20.07 10.08 8.54
N ALA A 144 -18.96 10.30 9.25
CA ALA A 144 -18.98 10.90 10.58
C ALA A 144 -19.51 12.35 10.55
N ASP A 145 -19.16 13.11 9.51
CA ASP A 145 -19.65 14.49 9.32
C ASP A 145 -21.11 14.53 8.85
N ALA A 146 -21.58 13.50 8.14
CA ALA A 146 -22.96 13.38 7.67
C ALA A 146 -23.94 12.85 8.74
N GLN A 147 -23.45 12.21 9.80
CA GLN A 147 -24.28 11.87 10.95
C GLN A 147 -24.48 13.13 11.80
N PRO A 148 -25.72 13.67 11.90
CA PRO A 148 -25.97 14.86 12.69
C PRO A 148 -25.52 14.58 14.13
N ALA A 149 -24.88 15.59 14.73
CA ALA A 149 -24.46 15.58 16.11
C ALA A 149 -25.55 14.90 16.97
N ASN A 150 -25.21 13.75 17.54
CA ASN A 150 -26.10 12.99 18.39
C ASN A 150 -26.73 13.94 19.42
N PRO A 151 -28.07 14.11 19.48
CA PRO A 151 -28.73 15.04 20.41
C PRO A 151 -28.42 14.73 21.89
N ALA A 152 -27.84 13.55 22.16
CA ALA A 152 -27.27 13.21 23.46
C ALA A 152 -26.11 14.14 23.91
N ARG A 153 -25.39 14.78 22.98
CA ARG A 153 -24.34 15.77 23.33
C ARG A 153 -24.93 17.12 23.72
N GLU A 154 -26.02 17.55 23.09
CA GLU A 154 -26.72 18.78 23.47
C GLU A 154 -27.46 18.63 24.80
N ALA A 155 -28.07 17.46 25.07
CA ALA A 155 -28.69 17.16 26.36
C ALA A 155 -27.67 17.10 27.53
N ALA A 156 -26.43 16.68 27.26
CA ALA A 156 -25.36 16.68 28.26
C ALA A 156 -24.75 18.08 28.51
N GLN A 157 -24.93 19.03 27.58
CA GLN A 157 -24.42 20.39 27.70
C GLN A 157 -25.46 21.41 28.20
N GLN A 158 -26.75 21.05 28.22
CA GLN A 158 -27.84 21.87 28.77
C GLN A 158 -28.20 21.61 30.23
N SER A 159 -27.50 20.70 30.92
CA SER A 159 -27.59 20.60 32.38
C SER A 159 -26.69 21.66 33.03
N ASP A 160 -27.22 22.87 33.10
CA ASP A 160 -26.68 23.98 33.88
C ASP A 160 -26.59 23.58 35.38
N PRO A 161 -25.54 23.98 36.12
CA PRO A 161 -25.30 23.58 37.50
C PRO A 161 -26.08 24.47 38.47
N LEU A 162 -27.39 24.23 38.63
CA LEU A 162 -28.19 24.92 39.64
C LEU A 162 -29.23 23.97 40.25
N GLU A 163 -28.81 23.07 41.14
CA GLU A 163 -29.64 22.69 42.31
C GLU A 163 -28.78 22.03 43.39
N GLU A 164 -28.00 22.84 44.11
CA GLU A 164 -27.43 22.45 45.40
C GLU A 164 -28.47 22.80 46.49
N ALA A 165 -29.24 21.79 46.91
CA ALA A 165 -30.13 21.85 48.07
C ALA A 165 -30.14 20.48 48.79
N PRO A 166 -30.35 20.44 50.11
CA PRO A 166 -29.35 19.85 51.01
C PRO A 166 -29.58 18.38 51.35
N ALA A 167 -28.48 17.73 51.72
CA ALA A 167 -28.41 16.34 52.16
C ALA A 167 -29.35 16.05 53.34
N VAL A 168 -30.44 15.33 53.06
CA VAL A 168 -31.25 14.64 54.07
C VAL A 168 -30.49 13.38 54.50
N ARG A 169 -29.98 13.39 55.75
CA ARG A 169 -29.33 12.23 56.37
C ARG A 169 -30.38 11.12 56.57
N PRO A 170 -30.08 9.85 56.25
CA PRO A 170 -30.97 8.76 56.64
C PRO A 170 -30.96 8.58 58.16
N SER A 171 -32.16 8.54 58.74
CA SER A 171 -32.41 8.25 60.14
C SER A 171 -32.06 6.80 60.47
N LYS A 172 -31.36 6.62 61.58
CA LYS A 172 -30.89 5.34 62.13
C LYS A 172 -32.10 4.46 62.53
N PRO A 173 -32.12 3.14 62.24
CA PRO A 173 -33.20 2.27 62.70
C PRO A 173 -33.15 2.11 64.23
N ARG A 174 -34.31 2.30 64.89
CA ARG A 174 -34.50 2.08 66.32
C ARG A 174 -34.54 0.57 66.59
N ALA A 175 -33.68 0.08 67.49
CA ALA A 175 -33.68 -1.30 67.94
C ALA A 175 -34.97 -1.62 68.74
N PRO A 176 -35.52 -2.84 68.65
CA PRO A 176 -36.70 -3.23 69.42
C PRO A 176 -36.38 -3.42 70.91
N GLU A 177 -37.29 -2.93 71.77
CA GLU A 177 -37.28 -3.09 73.22
C GLU A 177 -37.47 -4.56 73.65
N PRO A 178 -36.81 -5.02 74.72
CA PRO A 178 -37.00 -6.37 75.25
C PRO A 178 -38.34 -6.48 76.00
N GLN A 179 -39.16 -7.42 75.56
CA GLN A 179 -40.43 -7.80 76.16
C GLN A 179 -40.18 -8.53 77.49
N LYS A 180 -40.78 -8.05 78.57
CA LYS A 180 -40.70 -8.64 79.91
C LYS A 180 -41.56 -9.91 79.93
N GLU A 181 -40.93 -11.05 80.19
CA GLU A 181 -41.62 -12.31 80.45
C GLU A 181 -42.20 -12.28 81.87
N ASP A 182 -43.54 -12.33 81.92
CA ASP A 182 -44.33 -12.47 83.14
C ASP A 182 -44.32 -13.94 83.56
N TRP A 183 -43.76 -14.21 84.74
CA TRP A 183 -43.77 -15.54 85.35
C TRP A 183 -45.14 -15.81 85.96
N GLN A 184 -45.86 -16.80 85.44
CA GLN A 184 -46.92 -17.50 86.17
C GLN A 184 -46.67 -19.01 86.14
N ALA A 185 -46.68 -19.58 87.35
CA ALA A 185 -46.58 -20.99 87.77
C ALA A 185 -45.15 -21.57 87.91
#